data_AF-A0A8T2IN34-F1
#
_entry.id   AF-A0A8T2IN34-F1
#
_cell.length_a   1.000
_cell.length_b   1.000
_cell.length_c   1.000
_cell.angle_alpha   90.00
_cell.angle_beta   90.00
_cell.angle_gamma   90.00
#
_symmetry.space_group_name_H-M   'P 1'
#
loop_
_entity.id
_entity.type
_entity.pdbx_description
1 polymer ?
#
loop_
_entity_poly.entity_id
_entity_poly.type
_entity_poly.pdbx_seq_one_letter_code
_entity_poly.pdbx_strand_id
1 'polypeptide(L)'
;MRYKCVFLFSFKAMRSLLKSGDTENIVFFAGVSRQKEIYIMAANYLQSLDWRKDPDIMKNIISFYTKGRALDLLAGFYDACAQVEIDEYQSYEKALGALSEAYKCLSKAKMRSPEDQERKLSDMQSKITLVTRFIQARRADSQEAVKQCELLLEEPDLDSAIRIGDVYGLLVEHYAQQNNFQQAYQYLEEMRSKMPTVNLTYYVPQSTMEVVHRALSIPFNRQSLSEHVRHNSVEDSEEVEELPEMDYGD
;
A
#
# COMPACT_ATOMS: atom_id res chain seq x y z
N MET A 1 -41.16 9.82 -16.17
CA MET A 1 -40.55 9.10 -17.32
C MET A 1 -39.28 9.78 -17.87
N ARG A 2 -39.25 11.10 -18.11
CA ARG A 2 -38.07 11.81 -18.66
C ARG A 2 -36.75 11.59 -17.88
N TYR A 3 -36.78 11.66 -16.54
CA TYR A 3 -35.58 11.42 -15.72
C TYR A 3 -35.03 9.99 -15.81
N LYS A 4 -35.88 8.97 -15.94
CA LYS A 4 -35.45 7.57 -16.12
C LYS A 4 -34.80 7.35 -17.49
N CYS A 5 -35.33 7.95 -18.56
CA CYS A 5 -34.70 7.88 -19.89
C CYS A 5 -33.34 8.58 -19.94
N VAL A 6 -33.22 9.77 -19.35
CA VAL A 6 -31.95 10.51 -19.29
C VAL A 6 -30.90 9.74 -18.48
N PHE A 7 -31.29 9.18 -17.32
CA PHE A 7 -30.40 8.36 -16.50
C PHE A 7 -29.90 7.10 -17.24
N LEU A 8 -30.80 6.36 -17.90
CA LEU A 8 -30.44 5.17 -18.68
C LEU A 8 -29.51 5.48 -19.86
N PHE A 9 -29.67 6.65 -20.49
CA PHE A 9 -28.79 7.11 -21.56
C PHE A 9 -27.39 7.46 -21.01
N SER A 10 -27.31 8.28 -19.97
CA SER A 10 -26.04 8.68 -19.34
C SER A 10 -25.24 7.47 -18.84
N PHE A 11 -25.91 6.48 -18.26
CA PHE A 11 -25.26 5.26 -17.77
C PHE A 11 -24.68 4.40 -18.91
N LYS A 12 -25.42 4.24 -20.02
CA LYS A 12 -24.91 3.53 -21.20
C LYS A 12 -23.75 4.27 -21.87
N ALA A 13 -23.85 5.59 -21.99
CA ALA A 13 -22.79 6.43 -22.54
C ALA A 13 -21.50 6.31 -21.70
N MET A 14 -21.60 6.41 -20.38
CA MET A 14 -20.47 6.22 -19.47
C MET A 14 -19.83 4.84 -19.61
N ARG A 15 -20.61 3.76 -19.67
CA ARG A 15 -20.06 2.41 -19.88
C ARG A 15 -19.31 2.28 -21.21
N SER A 16 -19.73 2.99 -22.25
CA SER A 16 -19.04 3.01 -23.53
C SER A 16 -17.70 3.75 -23.41
N LEU A 17 -17.68 4.90 -22.73
CA LEU A 17 -16.46 5.68 -22.47
C LEU A 17 -15.45 4.91 -21.62
N LEU A 18 -15.92 4.21 -20.57
CA LEU A 18 -15.06 3.36 -19.75
C LEU A 18 -14.40 2.23 -20.56
N LYS A 19 -15.06 1.72 -21.60
CA LYS A 19 -14.49 0.70 -22.49
C LYS A 19 -13.47 1.26 -23.48
N SER A 20 -13.61 2.52 -23.88
CA SER A 20 -12.64 3.17 -24.77
C SER A 20 -11.37 3.61 -24.04
N GLY A 21 -11.39 3.67 -22.71
CA GLY A 21 -10.23 4.06 -21.90
C GLY A 21 -9.88 5.55 -21.99
N ASP A 22 -10.77 6.37 -22.55
CA ASP A 22 -10.52 7.78 -22.79
C ASP A 22 -10.74 8.60 -21.51
N THR A 23 -9.66 8.73 -20.74
CA THR A 23 -9.68 9.35 -19.41
C THR A 23 -10.15 10.81 -19.43
N GLU A 24 -9.77 11.61 -20.43
CA GLU A 24 -10.18 13.01 -20.54
C GLU A 24 -11.69 13.12 -20.75
N ASN A 25 -12.22 12.35 -21.70
CA ASN A 25 -13.66 12.35 -21.98
C ASN A 25 -14.46 11.75 -20.82
N ILE A 26 -13.92 10.77 -20.09
CA ILE A 26 -14.53 10.22 -18.87
C ILE A 26 -14.64 11.30 -17.79
N VAL A 27 -13.56 12.03 -17.51
CA VAL A 27 -13.53 13.12 -16.50
C VAL A 27 -14.48 14.24 -16.90
N PHE A 28 -14.45 14.66 -18.16
CA PHE A 28 -15.34 15.68 -18.70
C PHE A 28 -16.81 15.27 -18.59
N PHE A 29 -17.15 14.06 -19.06
CA PHE A 29 -18.50 13.54 -19.05
C PHE A 29 -19.06 13.43 -17.63
N ALA A 30 -18.25 12.97 -16.67
CA ALA A 30 -18.62 12.92 -15.27
C ALA A 30 -18.92 14.33 -14.73
N GLY A 31 -18.06 15.31 -15.03
CA GLY A 31 -18.23 16.71 -14.63
C GLY A 31 -19.53 17.35 -15.11
N VAL A 32 -19.93 17.10 -16.36
CA VAL A 32 -21.17 17.66 -16.94
C VAL A 32 -22.43 16.89 -16.54
N SER A 33 -22.32 15.58 -16.32
CA SER A 33 -23.50 14.71 -16.07
C SER A 33 -24.19 14.98 -14.74
N ARG A 34 -23.45 15.42 -13.72
CA ARG A 34 -23.97 15.75 -12.36
C ARG A 34 -24.81 14.64 -11.72
N GLN A 35 -24.55 13.38 -12.08
CA GLN A 35 -25.23 12.20 -11.55
C GLN A 35 -24.28 11.44 -10.61
N LYS A 36 -24.78 11.00 -9.45
CA LYS A 36 -23.96 10.36 -8.41
C LYS A 36 -23.29 9.09 -8.91
N GLU A 37 -24.05 8.27 -9.63
CA GLU A 37 -23.63 6.99 -10.16
C GLU A 37 -22.52 7.17 -11.20
N ILE A 38 -22.61 8.21 -12.04
CA ILE A 38 -21.58 8.53 -13.04
C ILE A 38 -20.28 8.97 -12.35
N TYR A 39 -20.37 9.78 -11.29
CA TYR A 39 -19.18 10.13 -10.51
C TYR A 39 -18.51 8.91 -9.90
N ILE A 40 -19.28 7.99 -9.29
CA ILE A 40 -18.74 6.77 -8.69
C ILE A 40 -18.08 5.89 -9.76
N MET A 41 -18.71 5.74 -10.93
CA MET A 41 -18.14 4.97 -12.04
C MET A 41 -16.83 5.57 -12.55
N ALA A 42 -16.78 6.90 -12.69
CA ALA A 42 -15.57 7.61 -13.10
C ALA A 42 -14.44 7.40 -12.09
N ALA A 43 -14.72 7.60 -10.81
CA ALA A 43 -13.75 7.45 -9.74
C ALA A 43 -13.21 6.01 -9.64
N ASN A 44 -14.09 5.00 -9.74
CA ASN A 44 -13.68 3.59 -9.74
C ASN A 44 -12.74 3.26 -10.91
N TYR A 45 -13.01 3.82 -12.10
CA TYR A 45 -12.12 3.66 -13.24
C TYR A 45 -10.77 4.34 -13.00
N LEU A 46 -10.79 5.60 -12.55
CA LEU A 46 -9.56 6.35 -12.27
C LEU A 46 -8.68 5.69 -11.19
N GLN A 47 -9.28 5.00 -10.20
CA GLN A 47 -8.53 4.21 -9.21
C GLN A 47 -7.73 3.06 -9.82
N SER A 48 -8.17 2.52 -10.97
CA SER A 48 -7.44 1.44 -11.67
C SER A 48 -6.26 1.96 -12.51
N LEU A 49 -6.17 3.28 -12.70
CA LEU A 49 -5.06 3.92 -13.38
C LEU A 49 -3.90 4.20 -12.41
N ASP A 50 -2.74 4.58 -12.96
CA ASP A 50 -1.58 5.00 -12.19
C ASP A 50 -1.74 6.44 -11.68
N TRP A 51 -2.61 6.61 -10.67
CA TRP A 51 -2.92 7.89 -10.04
C TRP A 51 -1.73 8.54 -9.29
N ARG A 52 -0.58 7.86 -9.20
CA ARG A 52 0.64 8.40 -8.59
C ARG A 52 1.45 9.24 -9.57
N LYS A 53 1.47 8.82 -10.84
CA LYS A 53 2.15 9.58 -11.91
C LYS A 53 1.44 10.89 -12.20
N ASP A 54 0.13 10.93 -11.99
CA ASP A 54 -0.70 12.10 -12.28
C ASP A 54 -1.52 12.55 -11.06
N PRO A 55 -1.13 13.66 -10.39
CA PRO A 55 -1.86 14.18 -9.24
C PRO A 55 -3.25 14.70 -9.61
N ASP A 56 -3.55 14.98 -10.88
CA ASP A 56 -4.87 15.41 -11.30
C ASP A 56 -5.86 14.23 -11.33
N ILE A 57 -5.41 13.01 -11.62
CA ILE A 57 -6.21 11.79 -11.45
C ILE A 57 -6.62 11.65 -9.98
N MET A 58 -5.69 11.81 -9.04
CA MET A 58 -5.97 11.75 -7.61
C MET A 58 -7.01 12.81 -7.19
N LYS A 59 -6.85 14.06 -7.62
CA LYS A 59 -7.83 15.14 -7.33
C LYS A 59 -9.21 14.81 -7.90
N ASN A 60 -9.26 14.23 -9.11
CA ASN A 60 -10.51 13.84 -9.75
C ASN A 60 -11.20 12.70 -9.00
N ILE A 61 -10.46 11.69 -8.53
CA ILE A 61 -11.00 10.61 -7.67
C ILE A 61 -11.65 11.19 -6.42
N ILE A 62 -10.92 12.05 -5.68
CA ILE A 62 -11.43 12.69 -4.46
C ILE A 62 -12.68 13.54 -4.77
N SER A 63 -12.62 14.34 -5.84
CA SER A 63 -13.74 15.19 -6.28
C SER A 63 -14.98 14.38 -6.60
N PHE A 64 -14.83 13.29 -7.36
CA PHE A 64 -15.93 12.47 -7.82
C PHE A 64 -16.55 11.64 -6.70
N TYR A 65 -15.78 11.01 -5.81
CA TYR A 65 -16.39 10.33 -4.66
C TYR A 65 -17.12 11.28 -3.72
N THR A 66 -16.55 12.47 -3.49
CA THR A 66 -17.19 13.51 -2.69
C THR A 66 -18.52 13.96 -3.32
N LYS A 67 -18.53 14.27 -4.62
CA LYS A 67 -19.75 14.66 -5.36
C LYS A 67 -20.76 13.51 -5.47
N GLY A 68 -20.28 12.28 -5.60
CA GLY A 68 -21.08 11.04 -5.61
C GLY A 68 -21.69 10.68 -4.26
N ARG A 69 -21.23 11.32 -3.17
CA ARG A 69 -21.56 11.00 -1.76
C ARG A 69 -21.20 9.56 -1.37
N ALA A 70 -20.13 9.01 -1.96
CA ALA A 70 -19.61 7.69 -1.66
C ALA A 70 -18.34 7.82 -0.80
N LEU A 71 -18.53 8.29 0.44
CA LEU A 71 -17.42 8.56 1.37
C LEU A 71 -16.76 7.27 1.90
N ASP A 72 -17.49 6.15 1.87
CA ASP A 72 -16.98 4.81 2.16
C ASP A 72 -15.96 4.36 1.11
N LEU A 73 -16.23 4.61 -0.18
CA LEU A 73 -15.27 4.33 -1.26
C LEU A 73 -14.07 5.30 -1.21
N LEU A 74 -14.32 6.57 -0.88
CA LEU A 74 -13.25 7.55 -0.69
C LEU A 74 -12.31 7.16 0.47
N ALA A 75 -12.85 6.64 1.56
CA ALA A 75 -12.03 6.15 2.67
C ALA A 75 -11.17 4.95 2.25
N GLY A 76 -11.71 4.01 1.48
CA GLY A 76 -10.93 2.91 0.91
C GLY A 76 -9.81 3.39 0.00
N PHE A 77 -10.03 4.45 -0.78
CA PHE A 77 -8.99 5.08 -1.59
C PHE A 77 -7.87 5.67 -0.72
N TYR A 78 -8.21 6.38 0.37
CA TYR A 78 -7.20 6.90 1.30
C TYR A 78 -6.43 5.79 2.04
N ASP A 79 -7.08 4.67 2.40
CA ASP A 79 -6.40 3.49 2.98
C ASP A 79 -5.40 2.90 1.98
N ALA A 80 -5.78 2.77 0.70
CA ALA A 80 -4.88 2.35 -0.36
C ALA A 80 -3.70 3.33 -0.55
N CYS A 81 -3.94 4.66 -0.46
CA CYS A 81 -2.86 5.64 -0.46
C CYS A 81 -1.90 5.45 0.72
N ALA A 82 -2.43 5.20 1.93
CA ALA A 82 -1.61 4.98 3.11
C ALA A 82 -0.73 3.72 2.97
N GLN A 83 -1.31 2.62 2.49
CA GLN A 83 -0.60 1.35 2.29
C GLN A 83 0.59 1.52 1.34
N VAL A 84 0.43 2.32 0.29
CA VAL A 84 1.49 2.60 -0.69
C VAL A 84 2.58 3.49 -0.12
N GLU A 85 2.23 4.48 0.71
CA GLU A 85 3.25 5.32 1.36
C GLU A 85 4.11 4.48 2.33
N ILE A 86 3.56 3.43 2.92
CA ILE A 86 4.27 2.44 3.75
C ILE A 86 5.09 1.49 2.85
N ASP A 87 4.38 0.70 2.05
CA ASP A 87 4.64 0.28 0.67
C ASP A 87 6.01 0.57 0.01
N GLU A 88 6.05 1.73 -0.60
CA GLU A 88 7.06 2.07 -1.59
C GLU A 88 8.04 3.10 -1.03
N TYR A 89 7.60 3.87 -0.03
CA TYR A 89 8.31 5.06 0.44
C TYR A 89 8.69 5.00 1.92
N GLN A 90 8.24 4.01 2.69
CA GLN A 90 8.42 3.92 4.15
C GLN A 90 8.09 5.25 4.86
N SER A 91 7.14 6.01 4.31
CA SER A 91 6.74 7.34 4.77
C SER A 91 5.52 7.26 5.66
N TYR A 92 5.75 6.86 6.90
CA TYR A 92 4.71 6.67 7.89
C TYR A 92 3.97 7.97 8.24
N GLU A 93 4.62 9.14 8.16
CA GLU A 93 3.96 10.44 8.37
C GLU A 93 2.89 10.74 7.31
N LYS A 94 3.18 10.46 6.04
CA LYS A 94 2.21 10.64 4.95
C LYS A 94 1.09 9.61 5.05
N ALA A 95 1.43 8.36 5.38
CA ALA A 95 0.46 7.32 5.62
C ALA A 95 -0.50 7.69 6.76
N LEU A 96 0.00 8.23 7.87
CA LEU A 96 -0.82 8.72 8.98
C LEU A 96 -1.78 9.83 8.54
N GLY A 97 -1.32 10.75 7.68
CA GLY A 97 -2.16 11.77 7.07
C GLY A 97 -3.30 11.18 6.23
N ALA A 98 -2.99 10.21 5.38
CA ALA A 98 -3.98 9.52 4.56
C ALA A 98 -4.99 8.71 5.41
N LEU A 99 -4.54 7.94 6.40
CA LEU A 99 -5.40 7.21 7.34
C LEU A 99 -6.34 8.17 8.11
N SER A 100 -5.83 9.34 8.50
CA SER A 100 -6.65 10.36 9.17
C SER A 100 -7.76 10.90 8.26
N GLU A 101 -7.49 11.11 6.97
CA GLU A 101 -8.52 11.49 5.99
C GLU A 101 -9.50 10.33 5.73
N ALA A 102 -9.03 9.08 5.71
CA ALA A 102 -9.89 7.90 5.61
C ALA A 102 -10.89 7.83 6.78
N TYR A 103 -10.40 8.01 8.02
CA TYR A 103 -11.22 8.05 9.23
C TYR A 103 -12.26 9.18 9.19
N LYS A 104 -11.86 10.39 8.77
CA LYS A 104 -12.78 11.53 8.59
C LYS A 104 -13.86 11.25 7.55
N CYS A 105 -13.54 10.53 6.48
CA CYS A 105 -14.51 10.13 5.46
C CYS A 105 -15.49 9.09 6.00
N LEU A 106 -15.00 8.04 6.67
CA LEU A 106 -15.85 6.99 7.27
C LEU A 106 -16.79 7.52 8.34
N SER A 107 -16.31 8.43 9.21
CA SER A 107 -17.15 9.00 10.28
C SER A 107 -18.32 9.83 9.76
N LYS A 108 -18.19 10.39 8.55
CA LYS A 108 -19.24 11.15 7.87
C LYS A 108 -20.04 10.32 6.86
N ALA A 109 -19.59 9.11 6.56
CA ALA A 109 -20.26 8.23 5.61
C ALA A 109 -21.63 7.82 6.17
N LYS A 110 -22.62 7.70 5.28
CA LYS A 110 -23.92 7.13 5.62
C LYS A 110 -23.95 5.69 5.14
N MET A 111 -23.39 4.80 5.94
CA MET A 111 -23.40 3.36 5.64
C MET A 111 -24.78 2.76 5.92
N ARG A 112 -25.10 1.66 5.23
CA ARG A 112 -26.38 0.95 5.41
C ARG A 112 -26.49 0.27 6.77
N SER A 113 -25.35 -0.19 7.29
CA SER A 113 -25.21 -0.83 8.59
C SER A 113 -24.35 0.06 9.49
N PRO A 114 -24.89 0.59 10.60
CA PRO A 114 -24.11 1.30 11.60
C PRO A 114 -23.02 0.43 12.23
N GLU A 115 -23.27 -0.87 12.38
CA GLU A 115 -22.31 -1.83 12.93
C GLU A 115 -21.09 -1.99 12.02
N ASP A 116 -21.28 -2.06 10.71
CA ASP A 116 -20.18 -2.13 9.74
C ASP A 116 -19.37 -0.84 9.73
N GLN A 117 -20.04 0.31 9.95
CA GLN A 117 -19.37 1.60 10.04
C GLN A 117 -18.50 1.68 11.29
N GLU A 118 -19.03 1.26 12.44
CA GLU A 118 -18.28 1.23 13.70
C GLU A 118 -17.06 0.30 13.62
N ARG A 119 -17.23 -0.90 13.04
CA ARG A 119 -16.11 -1.83 12.80
C ARG A 119 -15.00 -1.19 11.97
N LYS A 120 -15.35 -0.61 10.82
CA LYS A 120 -14.35 0.06 9.95
C LYS A 120 -13.69 1.26 10.62
N LEU A 121 -14.43 2.01 11.45
CA LEU A 121 -13.86 3.11 12.22
C LEU A 121 -12.87 2.62 13.28
N SER A 122 -13.22 1.54 13.98
CA SER A 122 -12.34 0.87 14.94
C SER A 122 -11.07 0.38 14.26
N ASP A 123 -11.18 -0.31 13.13
CA ASP A 123 -10.02 -0.80 12.36
C ASP A 123 -9.10 0.35 11.95
N MET A 124 -9.68 1.44 11.42
CA MET A 124 -8.91 2.62 11.00
C MET A 124 -8.23 3.29 12.20
N GLN A 125 -8.90 3.35 13.36
CA GLN A 125 -8.35 3.92 14.58
C GLN A 125 -7.20 3.06 15.14
N SER A 126 -7.31 1.74 15.08
CA SER A 126 -6.23 0.81 15.42
C SER A 126 -5.02 1.05 14.53
N LYS A 127 -5.20 1.13 13.19
CA LYS A 127 -4.10 1.44 12.25
C LYS A 127 -3.43 2.77 12.56
N ILE A 128 -4.22 3.84 12.77
CA ILE A 128 -3.71 5.17 13.15
C ILE A 128 -2.87 5.09 14.42
N THR A 129 -3.33 4.34 15.43
CA THR A 129 -2.64 4.19 16.72
C THR A 129 -1.30 3.48 16.55
N LEU A 130 -1.29 2.36 15.81
CA LEU A 130 -0.08 1.60 15.51
C LEU A 130 0.94 2.47 14.78
N VAL A 131 0.55 3.09 13.66
CA VAL A 131 1.43 3.98 12.87
C VAL A 131 1.95 5.14 13.72
N THR A 132 1.11 5.73 14.57
CA THR A 132 1.53 6.82 15.46
C THR A 132 2.58 6.35 16.47
N ARG A 133 2.38 5.18 17.09
CA ARG A 133 3.36 4.57 18.01
C ARG A 133 4.69 4.31 17.31
N PHE A 134 4.66 3.82 16.08
CA PHE A 134 5.88 3.56 15.32
C PHE A 134 6.64 4.85 14.94
N ILE A 135 5.94 5.90 14.51
CA ILE A 135 6.55 7.21 14.26
C ILE A 135 7.19 7.77 15.54
N GLN A 136 6.53 7.61 16.68
CA GLN A 136 7.08 8.02 17.98
C GLN A 136 8.32 7.20 18.34
N ALA A 137 8.31 5.88 18.15
CA ALA A 137 9.45 5.00 18.39
C ALA A 137 10.66 5.41 17.54
N ARG A 138 10.46 5.74 16.26
CA ARG A 138 11.53 6.23 15.36
C ARG A 138 12.19 7.55 15.82
N ARG A 139 11.51 8.36 16.62
CA ARG A 139 11.98 9.67 17.09
C ARG A 139 12.46 9.63 18.54
N ALA A 140 12.22 8.55 19.26
CA ALA A 140 12.57 8.39 20.65
C ALA A 140 14.06 8.08 20.82
N ASP A 141 14.56 8.27 22.04
CA ASP A 141 15.91 7.85 22.43
C ASP A 141 16.04 6.32 22.38
N SER A 142 17.26 5.83 22.15
CA SER A 142 17.50 4.43 21.78
C SER A 142 16.96 3.36 22.74
N GLN A 143 16.78 3.66 24.04
CA GLN A 143 16.20 2.70 24.99
C GLN A 143 14.66 2.67 24.95
N GLU A 144 14.04 3.84 24.86
CA GLU A 144 12.57 3.92 24.77
C GLU A 144 12.09 3.46 23.39
N ALA A 145 12.83 3.79 22.33
CA ALA A 145 12.57 3.31 20.98
C ALA A 145 12.53 1.78 20.92
N VAL A 146 13.52 1.11 21.52
CA VAL A 146 13.58 -0.37 21.57
C VAL A 146 12.36 -0.95 22.29
N LYS A 147 12.05 -0.46 23.50
CA LYS A 147 10.91 -0.93 24.28
C LYS A 147 9.59 -0.75 23.52
N GLN A 148 9.39 0.39 22.86
CA GLN A 148 8.21 0.64 22.06
C GLN A 148 8.12 -0.30 20.85
N CYS A 149 9.25 -0.61 20.21
CA CYS A 149 9.30 -1.55 19.08
C CYS A 149 9.01 -2.99 19.51
N GLU A 150 9.54 -3.44 20.66
CA GLU A 150 9.24 -4.76 21.22
C GLU A 150 7.74 -4.88 21.52
N LEU A 151 7.15 -3.89 22.18
CA LEU A 151 5.71 -3.85 22.43
C LEU A 151 4.88 -3.80 21.15
N LEU A 152 5.37 -3.20 20.07
CA LEU A 152 4.70 -3.23 18.77
C LEU A 152 4.74 -4.63 18.15
N LEU A 153 5.85 -5.36 18.28
CA LEU A 153 5.98 -6.73 17.75
C LEU A 153 5.09 -7.76 18.47
N GLU A 154 4.60 -7.44 19.67
CA GLU A 154 3.63 -8.25 20.41
C GLU A 154 2.18 -8.04 19.94
N GLU A 155 1.90 -6.95 19.19
CA GLU A 155 0.55 -6.66 18.70
C GLU A 155 0.16 -7.65 17.57
N PRO A 156 -1.00 -8.33 17.67
CA PRO A 156 -1.38 -9.39 16.72
C PRO A 156 -1.67 -8.88 15.31
N ASP A 157 -2.13 -7.62 15.18
CA ASP A 157 -2.56 -7.02 13.91
C ASP A 157 -1.55 -5.97 13.39
N LEU A 158 -0.28 -6.06 13.82
CA LEU A 158 0.76 -5.09 13.44
C LEU A 158 0.94 -4.99 11.91
N ASP A 159 0.91 -6.14 11.23
CA ASP A 159 1.10 -6.28 9.78
C ASP A 159 0.04 -5.54 8.95
N SER A 160 -1.14 -5.31 9.53
CA SER A 160 -2.23 -4.57 8.90
C SER A 160 -1.97 -3.06 8.76
N ALA A 161 -0.99 -2.52 9.49
CA ALA A 161 -0.74 -1.09 9.60
C ALA A 161 0.74 -0.71 9.40
N ILE A 162 1.67 -1.60 9.74
CA ILE A 162 3.11 -1.36 9.71
C ILE A 162 3.82 -2.59 9.17
N ARG A 163 4.91 -2.36 8.43
CA ARG A 163 5.78 -3.45 8.01
C ARG A 163 6.60 -3.96 9.18
N ILE A 164 6.38 -5.21 9.56
CA ILE A 164 7.15 -5.91 10.59
C ILE A 164 8.66 -5.78 10.34
N GLY A 165 9.08 -5.87 9.07
CA GLY A 165 10.50 -5.70 8.68
C GLY A 165 11.07 -4.32 9.02
N ASP A 166 10.29 -3.23 8.92
CA ASP A 166 10.76 -1.88 9.27
C ASP A 166 10.96 -1.76 10.80
N VAL A 167 10.15 -2.46 11.61
CA VAL A 167 10.30 -2.51 13.07
C VAL A 167 11.58 -3.27 13.46
N TYR A 168 11.81 -4.43 12.85
CA TYR A 168 13.07 -5.17 13.05
C TYR A 168 14.28 -4.37 12.57
N GLY A 169 14.16 -3.68 11.43
CA GLY A 169 15.22 -2.82 10.90
C GLY A 169 15.65 -1.75 11.90
N LEU A 170 14.68 -1.09 12.51
CA LEU A 170 14.90 -0.08 13.54
C LEU A 170 15.57 -0.66 14.80
N LEU A 171 15.12 -1.83 15.28
CA LEU A 171 15.73 -2.51 16.43
C LEU A 171 17.21 -2.86 16.17
N VAL A 172 17.49 -3.49 15.02
CA VAL A 172 18.85 -3.89 14.63
C VAL A 172 19.76 -2.67 14.54
N GLU A 173 19.29 -1.57 13.96
CA GLU A 173 20.05 -0.33 13.85
C GLU A 173 20.36 0.26 15.23
N HIS A 174 19.37 0.35 16.14
CA HIS A 174 19.59 0.86 17.48
C HIS A 174 20.60 0.03 18.29
N TYR A 175 20.51 -1.30 18.25
CA TYR A 175 21.46 -2.17 18.95
C TYR A 175 22.86 -2.11 18.34
N ALA A 176 22.96 -2.02 17.00
CA ALA A 176 24.24 -1.84 16.33
C ALA A 176 24.90 -0.51 16.70
N GLN A 177 24.14 0.60 16.77
CA GLN A 177 24.65 1.91 17.23
C GLN A 177 25.15 1.88 18.68
N GLN A 178 24.55 1.05 19.53
CA GLN A 178 24.97 0.85 20.93
C GLN A 178 26.13 -0.15 21.08
N ASN A 179 26.71 -0.66 19.99
CA ASN A 179 27.71 -1.73 19.98
C ASN A 179 27.23 -3.05 20.62
N ASN A 180 25.93 -3.24 20.78
CA ASN A 180 25.35 -4.48 21.27
C ASN A 180 25.04 -5.41 20.09
N PHE A 181 26.11 -5.92 19.49
CA PHE A 181 26.03 -6.72 18.25
C PHE A 181 25.35 -8.07 18.48
N GLN A 182 25.39 -8.61 19.70
CA GLN A 182 24.74 -9.87 20.03
C GLN A 182 23.21 -9.76 19.94
N GLN A 183 22.63 -8.71 20.52
CA GLN A 183 21.19 -8.45 20.40
C GLN A 183 20.80 -8.09 18.97
N ALA A 184 21.59 -7.26 18.29
CA ALA A 184 21.34 -6.94 16.88
C ALA A 184 21.29 -8.20 16.00
N TYR A 185 22.18 -9.17 16.23
CA TYR A 185 22.16 -10.44 15.50
C TYR A 185 20.95 -11.31 15.84
N GLN A 186 20.53 -11.35 17.11
CA GLN A 186 19.34 -12.09 17.52
C GLN A 186 18.10 -11.59 16.75
N TYR A 187 17.87 -10.28 16.71
CA TYR A 187 16.75 -9.70 15.95
C TYR A 187 16.86 -9.95 14.44
N LEU A 188 18.07 -9.99 13.87
CA LEU A 188 18.26 -10.36 12.46
C LEU A 188 17.83 -11.81 12.18
N GLU A 189 18.15 -12.74 13.09
CA GLU A 189 17.74 -14.15 12.95
C GLU A 189 16.24 -14.32 13.19
N GLU A 190 15.64 -13.61 14.16
CA GLU A 190 14.19 -13.60 14.34
C GLU A 190 13.47 -13.07 13.11
N MET A 191 13.97 -11.97 12.53
CA MET A 191 13.46 -11.41 11.29
C MET A 191 13.57 -12.42 10.13
N ARG A 192 14.70 -13.12 10.00
CA ARG A 192 14.88 -14.18 9.00
C ARG A 192 13.91 -15.35 9.22
N SER A 193 13.65 -15.72 10.47
CA SER A 193 12.72 -16.80 10.82
C SER A 193 11.26 -16.43 10.52
N LYS A 194 10.86 -15.19 10.78
CA LYS A 194 9.49 -14.71 10.52
C LYS A 194 9.28 -14.35 9.05
N MET A 195 10.33 -13.94 8.33
CA MET A 195 10.28 -13.48 6.94
C MET A 195 11.32 -14.21 6.08
N PRO A 196 11.22 -15.54 5.89
CA PRO A 196 12.26 -16.33 5.23
C PRO A 196 12.40 -16.04 3.73
N THR A 197 11.35 -15.53 3.09
CA THR A 197 11.31 -15.25 1.64
C THR A 197 11.70 -13.82 1.30
N VAL A 198 11.93 -12.96 2.29
CA VAL A 198 12.12 -11.52 2.07
C VAL A 198 13.59 -11.16 2.14
N ASN A 199 14.02 -10.28 1.24
CA ASN A 199 15.38 -9.77 1.24
C ASN A 199 15.59 -8.82 2.42
N LEU A 200 16.38 -9.26 3.41
CA LEU A 200 16.73 -8.49 4.61
C LEU A 200 17.37 -7.13 4.28
N THR A 201 18.05 -6.98 3.14
CA THR A 201 18.70 -5.72 2.75
C THR A 201 17.71 -4.62 2.37
N TYR A 202 16.43 -4.96 2.19
CA TYR A 202 15.36 -3.98 1.99
C TYR A 202 15.02 -3.22 3.28
N TYR A 203 15.29 -3.83 4.45
CA TYR A 203 14.94 -3.26 5.76
C TYR A 203 16.16 -2.84 6.58
N VAL A 204 17.27 -3.57 6.46
CA VAL A 204 18.51 -3.29 7.20
C VAL A 204 19.61 -2.92 6.20
N PRO A 205 20.31 -1.78 6.38
CA PRO A 205 21.44 -1.44 5.55
C PRO A 205 22.51 -2.53 5.56
N GLN A 206 23.06 -2.86 4.39
CA GLN A 206 24.12 -3.88 4.28
C GLN A 206 25.33 -3.56 5.17
N SER A 207 25.67 -2.27 5.32
CA SER A 207 26.73 -1.83 6.23
C SER A 207 26.49 -2.24 7.67
N THR A 208 25.25 -2.14 8.16
CA THR A 208 24.87 -2.53 9.53
C THR A 208 24.98 -4.04 9.69
N MET A 209 24.49 -4.81 8.72
CA MET A 209 24.60 -6.27 8.72
C MET A 209 26.07 -6.72 8.73
N GLU A 210 26.91 -6.12 7.89
CA GLU A 210 28.33 -6.45 7.81
C GLU A 210 29.07 -6.15 9.13
N VAL A 211 28.75 -5.04 9.78
CA VAL A 211 29.33 -4.68 11.09
C VAL A 211 28.94 -5.71 12.15
N VAL A 212 27.67 -6.10 12.21
CA VAL A 212 27.17 -7.09 13.18
C VAL A 212 27.85 -8.45 12.96
N HIS A 213 27.89 -8.94 11.72
CA HIS A 213 28.55 -10.21 11.39
C HIS A 213 30.05 -10.20 11.67
N ARG A 214 30.75 -9.10 11.32
CA ARG A 214 32.18 -8.94 11.59
C ARG A 214 32.48 -8.92 13.08
N ALA A 215 31.68 -8.20 13.87
CA ALA A 215 31.89 -8.09 15.31
C ALA A 215 31.74 -9.44 16.02
N LEU A 216 30.86 -10.31 15.53
CA LEU A 216 30.63 -11.65 16.08
C LEU A 216 31.50 -12.75 15.44
N SER A 217 32.40 -12.39 14.52
CA SER A 217 33.20 -13.36 13.74
C SER A 217 32.37 -14.40 12.99
N ILE A 218 31.15 -14.02 12.57
CA ILE A 218 30.23 -14.89 11.81
C ILE A 218 30.48 -14.67 10.32
N PRO A 219 30.64 -15.73 9.51
CA PRO A 219 30.79 -15.59 8.06
C PRO A 219 29.60 -14.84 7.45
N PHE A 220 29.85 -13.76 6.73
CA PHE A 220 28.82 -13.02 6.00
C PHE A 220 28.78 -13.47 4.54
N ASN A 221 27.77 -14.28 4.17
CA ASN A 221 27.60 -14.71 2.79
C ASN A 221 26.77 -13.70 1.98
N ARG A 222 27.46 -12.86 1.19
CA ARG A 222 26.83 -11.88 0.29
C ARG A 222 25.95 -12.52 -0.80
N GLN A 223 26.15 -13.80 -1.14
CA GLN A 223 25.41 -14.48 -2.22
C GLN A 223 23.98 -14.89 -1.82
N SER A 224 23.74 -15.16 -0.53
CA SER A 224 22.39 -15.49 -0.01
C SER A 224 21.38 -14.34 -0.14
N LEU A 225 21.85 -13.12 -0.41
CA LEU A 225 21.04 -11.90 -0.49
C LEU A 225 20.58 -11.55 -1.91
N SER A 226 21.14 -12.21 -2.94
CA SER A 226 20.94 -11.84 -4.36
C SER A 226 20.04 -12.81 -5.14
N GLU A 227 19.77 -14.02 -4.64
CA GLU A 227 18.94 -15.00 -5.36
C GLU A 227 17.45 -14.62 -5.44
N HIS A 228 16.95 -13.71 -4.59
CA HIS A 228 15.55 -13.28 -4.62
C HIS A 228 15.27 -12.06 -5.51
N VAL A 229 16.28 -11.54 -6.22
CA VAL A 229 16.10 -10.40 -7.17
C VAL A 229 15.34 -10.82 -8.44
N ARG A 230 15.21 -12.13 -8.73
CA ARG A 230 14.72 -12.60 -10.03
C ARG A 230 13.21 -12.83 -10.16
N HIS A 231 12.39 -12.54 -9.15
CA HIS A 231 10.95 -12.88 -9.23
C HIS A 231 9.99 -11.68 -9.33
N ASN A 232 10.48 -10.48 -9.63
CA ASN A 232 9.65 -9.28 -9.86
C ASN A 232 9.96 -8.56 -11.19
N SER A 233 10.56 -9.24 -12.15
CA SER A 233 10.61 -8.73 -13.53
C SER A 233 9.61 -9.53 -14.36
N VAL A 234 8.56 -8.84 -14.79
CA VAL A 234 7.65 -9.30 -15.85
C VAL A 234 8.52 -9.55 -17.09
N GLU A 235 8.90 -10.80 -17.34
CA GLU A 235 9.39 -11.23 -18.64
C GLU A 235 8.18 -11.29 -19.57
N ASP A 236 7.88 -10.15 -20.19
CA ASP A 236 7.13 -10.13 -21.45
C ASP A 236 8.12 -10.52 -22.54
N SER A 237 8.14 -11.81 -22.88
CA SER A 237 8.80 -12.32 -24.06
C SER A 237 7.74 -13.11 -24.82
N GLU A 238 7.15 -12.44 -25.80
CA GLU A 238 6.31 -13.01 -26.84
C GLU A 238 7.11 -14.12 -27.56
N GLU A 239 6.91 -15.37 -27.17
CA GLU A 239 7.27 -16.51 -28.02
C GLU A 239 6.17 -16.69 -29.06
N VAL A 240 6.47 -16.22 -30.27
CA VAL A 240 5.72 -16.50 -31.49
C VAL A 240 5.89 -18.00 -31.81
N GLU A 241 4.84 -18.78 -31.62
CA GLU A 241 4.76 -20.18 -32.07
C GLU A 241 4.73 -20.22 -33.61
N GLU A 242 5.89 -20.47 -34.24
CA GLU A 242 5.97 -20.85 -35.65
C GLU A 242 5.34 -22.24 -35.84
N LEU A 243 4.16 -22.27 -36.44
CA LEU A 243 3.49 -23.50 -36.86
C LEU A 243 4.29 -24.17 -37.99
N PRO A 244 4.63 -25.46 -37.89
CA PRO A 244 5.31 -26.17 -38.97
C PRO A 244 4.38 -26.36 -40.17
N GLU A 245 4.88 -26.02 -41.36
CA GLU A 245 4.24 -26.28 -42.65
C GLU A 245 3.88 -27.77 -42.78
N MET A 246 2.59 -28.06 -42.95
CA MET A 246 2.15 -29.40 -43.34
C MET A 246 2.32 -29.56 -44.85
N ASP A 247 3.32 -30.37 -45.20
CA ASP A 247 3.58 -30.90 -46.53
C ASP A 247 2.39 -31.76 -47.02
N TYR A 248 1.79 -31.35 -48.15
CA TYR A 248 0.81 -32.16 -48.87
C TYR A 248 1.45 -32.64 -50.18
N GLY A 249 1.94 -33.87 -50.17
CA GLY A 249 2.19 -34.71 -51.36
C GLY A 249 1.98 -36.17 -50.94
N ASP A 250 1.33 -37.06 -51.68
CA ASP A 250 0.96 -37.14 -53.11
C ASP A 250 -0.32 -37.98 -53.21
#